data_AF-A0A0D0ATP8-F1
#
_entry.id   AF-A0A0D0ATP8-F1
#
_cell.length_a   1.000
_cell.length_b   1.000
_cell.length_c   1.000
_cell.angle_alpha   90.00
_cell.angle_beta   90.00
_cell.angle_gamma   90.00
#
_symmetry.space_group_name_H-M   'P 1'
#
loop_
_entity.id
_entity.type
_entity.pdbx_description
1 polymer ?
#
loop_
_entity_poly.entity_id
_entity_poly.type
_entity_poly.pdbx_seq_one_letter_code
_entity_poly.pdbx_strand_id
1 'polypeptide(L)' 'EKVIIDPSKGGAVSPKAAQQSHALEVILGAWMWQGIVALLEVDLFSANWESRHGAAMALRELPKVQGSSGGMRGSLTLIQ' A
#
# COMPACT_ATOMS: atom_id res chain seq x y z
N GLU A 1 -1.25 -47.34 -10.43
CA GLU A 1 -2.45 -46.47 -10.50
C GLU A 1 -2.05 -45.19 -11.25
N LYS A 2 -2.61 -44.93 -12.44
CA LYS A 2 -2.20 -43.80 -13.30
C LYS A 2 -3.10 -42.61 -12.99
N VAL A 3 -2.56 -41.58 -12.35
CA VAL A 3 -3.29 -40.33 -12.11
C VAL A 3 -3.46 -39.61 -13.46
N ILE A 4 -4.70 -39.52 -13.94
CA ILE A 4 -5.05 -38.78 -15.16
C ILE A 4 -5.43 -37.37 -14.72
N ILE A 5 -4.58 -36.40 -15.03
CA ILE A 5 -4.84 -34.98 -14.79
C ILE A 5 -5.57 -34.43 -16.01
N ASP A 6 -6.83 -34.06 -15.82
CA ASP A 6 -7.67 -33.45 -16.86
C ASP A 6 -7.34 -31.95 -16.98
N PRO A 7 -6.71 -31.49 -18.07
CA PRO A 7 -6.32 -30.09 -18.26
C PRO A 7 -7.53 -29.15 -18.35
N SER A 8 -8.74 -29.68 -18.55
CA SER A 8 -9.99 -28.91 -18.64
C SER A 8 -10.51 -28.49 -17.25
N LYS A 9 -9.97 -29.07 -16.16
CA LYS A 9 -10.35 -28.73 -14.77
C LYS A 9 -9.54 -27.58 -14.18
N GLY A 10 -8.65 -26.97 -14.96
CA GLY A 10 -7.99 -25.71 -14.59
C GLY A 10 -8.96 -24.55 -14.72
N GLY A 11 -9.61 -24.15 -13.64
CA GLY A 11 -10.46 -22.96 -13.63
C GLY A 11 -9.62 -21.71 -13.92
N ALA A 12 -9.88 -21.06 -15.05
CA ALA A 12 -9.30 -19.75 -15.34
C ALA A 12 -9.76 -18.75 -14.27
N VAL A 13 -8.86 -18.39 -13.36
CA VAL A 13 -9.13 -17.34 -12.38
C VAL A 13 -9.14 -16.01 -13.11
N SER A 14 -10.32 -15.41 -13.25
CA SER A 14 -10.42 -14.05 -13.77
C SER A 14 -9.69 -13.10 -12.81
N PRO A 15 -8.78 -12.24 -13.28
CA PRO A 15 -8.11 -11.30 -12.41
C PRO A 15 -9.17 -10.41 -11.75
N LYS A 16 -9.16 -10.37 -10.41
CA LYS A 16 -10.03 -9.49 -9.64
C LYS A 16 -9.84 -8.06 -10.14
N ALA A 17 -10.94 -7.40 -10.53
CA ALA A 17 -10.90 -6.04 -11.05
C ALA A 17 -10.09 -5.15 -10.11
N ALA A 18 -9.16 -4.38 -10.68
CA ALA A 18 -8.29 -3.49 -9.91
C ALA A 18 -9.17 -2.45 -9.20
N GLN A 19 -9.12 -2.46 -7.87
CA GLN A 19 -9.79 -1.45 -7.06
C GLN A 19 -8.94 -0.18 -7.14
N GLN A 20 -9.45 0.84 -7.84
CA GLN A 20 -8.82 2.16 -7.85
C GLN A 20 -8.88 2.73 -6.44
N SER A 21 -7.71 3.03 -5.87
CA SER A 21 -7.58 3.64 -4.55
C SER A 21 -6.93 5.01 -4.69
N HIS A 22 -7.51 6.02 -4.03
CA HIS A 22 -6.93 7.36 -3.93
C HIS A 22 -5.84 7.44 -2.85
N ALA A 23 -5.54 6.33 -2.15
CA ALA A 23 -4.58 6.29 -1.04
C ALA A 23 -3.15 6.69 -1.44
N LEU A 24 -2.81 6.59 -2.72
CA LEU A 24 -1.49 6.92 -3.26
C LEU A 24 -1.42 8.31 -3.91
N GLU A 25 -2.49 9.09 -3.86
CA GLU A 25 -2.48 10.46 -4.38
C GLU A 25 -1.64 11.38 -3.49
N VAL A 26 -0.76 12.17 -4.12
CA VAL A 26 0.09 13.12 -3.41
C VAL A 26 -0.70 14.39 -3.14
N ILE A 27 -0.97 14.65 -1.87
CA ILE A 27 -1.63 15.88 -1.43
C ILE A 27 -0.62 17.03 -1.50
N LEU A 28 -0.92 18.04 -2.31
CA LEU A 28 -0.09 19.25 -2.43
C LEU A 28 0.12 19.90 -1.06
N GLY A 29 1.37 20.26 -0.77
CA GLY A 29 1.74 20.86 0.50
C GLY A 29 1.76 19.86 1.67
N ALA A 30 1.46 18.58 1.48
CA ALA A 30 1.69 17.56 2.50
C ALA A 30 2.98 16.80 2.21
N TRP A 31 3.52 16.13 3.23
CA TRP A 31 4.62 15.20 3.04
C TRP A 31 4.23 14.11 2.04
N MET A 32 5.04 13.90 1.00
CA MET A 32 4.69 13.02 -0.13
C MET A 32 4.37 11.57 0.27
N TRP A 33 4.92 11.09 1.38
CA TRP A 33 4.71 9.74 1.89
C TRP A 33 3.48 9.61 2.79
N GLN A 34 2.75 10.70 3.05
CA GLN A 34 1.61 10.71 3.97
C GLN A 34 0.53 9.68 3.60
N GLY A 35 0.15 9.59 2.31
CA GLY A 35 -0.85 8.61 1.86
C GLY A 35 -0.37 7.16 2.04
N ILE A 36 0.91 6.89 1.73
CA ILE A 36 1.51 5.57 1.92
C ILE A 36 1.55 5.20 3.40
N VAL A 37 1.99 6.09 4.28
CA VAL A 37 2.03 5.82 5.73
C VAL A 37 0.62 5.56 6.27
N ALA A 38 -0.38 6.34 5.88
CA ALA A 38 -1.76 6.12 6.28
C ALA A 38 -2.31 4.75 5.82
N LEU A 39 -1.95 4.30 4.62
CA LEU A 39 -2.32 2.97 4.13
C LEU A 39 -1.63 1.86 4.95
N LEU A 40 -0.34 1.99 5.21
CA LEU A 40 0.43 1.00 5.96
C LEU A 40 -0.03 0.90 7.42
N GLU A 41 -0.46 2.01 8.02
CA GLU A 41 -1.07 2.03 9.36
C GLU A 41 -2.34 1.17 9.43
N VAL A 42 -3.15 1.16 8.36
CA VAL A 42 -4.32 0.27 8.25
C VAL A 42 -3.88 -1.18 8.03
N ASP A 43 -2.88 -1.41 7.17
CA ASP A 43 -2.39 -2.76 6.85
C ASP A 43 -1.77 -3.49 8.06
N LEU A 44 -1.31 -2.76 9.10
CA LEU A 44 -0.90 -3.35 10.37
C LEU A 44 -2.00 -4.19 11.04
N PHE A 45 -3.27 -3.95 10.73
CA PHE A 45 -4.43 -4.66 11.29
C PHE A 45 -5.06 -5.65 10.31
N SER A 46 -4.43 -5.90 9.17
CA SER A 46 -4.90 -6.90 8.20
C SER A 46 -5.01 -8.29 8.83
N ALA A 47 -6.01 -9.08 8.44
CA ALA A 47 -6.11 -10.49 8.85
C ALA A 47 -4.94 -11.33 8.28
N ASN A 48 -4.39 -10.93 7.14
CA ASN A 48 -3.28 -11.61 6.48
C ASN A 48 -1.95 -11.24 7.15
N TRP A 49 -1.17 -12.25 7.54
CA TRP A 49 0.08 -12.01 8.25
C TRP A 49 1.15 -11.39 7.33
N GLU A 50 1.14 -11.71 6.05
CA GLU A 50 2.05 -11.17 5.03
C GLU A 50 1.88 -9.65 4.90
N SER A 51 0.63 -9.18 4.88
CA SER A 51 0.31 -7.75 4.85
C SER A 51 0.80 -7.03 6.10
N ARG A 52 0.53 -7.58 7.30
CA ARG A 52 0.99 -6.97 8.56
C ARG A 52 2.51 -6.90 8.64
N HIS A 53 3.19 -7.97 8.26
CA HIS A 53 4.64 -8.05 8.26
C HIS A 53 5.24 -7.04 7.28
N GLY A 54 4.73 -7.00 6.05
CA GLY A 54 5.16 -6.02 5.04
C GLY A 54 4.95 -4.57 5.50
N ALA A 55 3.79 -4.27 6.10
CA ALA A 55 3.48 -2.96 6.64
C ALA A 55 4.45 -2.55 7.76
N ALA A 56 4.71 -3.44 8.72
CA ALA A 56 5.65 -3.19 9.80
C ALA A 56 7.09 -2.96 9.30
N MET A 57 7.55 -3.72 8.29
CA MET A 57 8.87 -3.51 7.68
C MET A 57 8.96 -2.16 6.96
N ALA A 58 7.94 -1.79 6.20
CA ALA A 58 7.89 -0.52 5.48
C ALA A 58 7.87 0.67 6.46
N LEU A 59 7.04 0.61 7.50
CA LEU A 59 6.96 1.65 8.55
C LEU A 59 8.22 1.74 9.41
N ARG A 60 9.06 0.72 9.47
CA ARG A 60 10.37 0.79 10.14
C ARG A 60 11.39 1.58 9.33
N GLU A 61 11.47 1.33 8.02
CA GLU A 61 12.52 1.90 7.17
C GLU A 61 12.14 3.26 6.57
N LEU A 62 10.87 3.47 6.22
CA LEU A 62 10.46 4.69 5.55
C LEU A 62 10.67 5.93 6.43
N PRO A 63 10.21 5.99 7.69
CA PRO A 63 10.47 7.14 8.56
C PRO A 63 11.95 7.30 8.91
N LYS A 64 12.71 6.19 8.96
CA LYS A 64 14.16 6.24 9.20
C LYS A 64 14.91 7.01 8.09
N VAL A 65 14.49 6.86 6.83
CA VAL A 65 15.14 7.51 5.68
C VAL A 65 14.47 8.81 5.27
N GLN A 66 13.14 8.89 5.38
CA GLN A 66 12.31 9.96 4.82
C GLN A 66 11.50 10.73 5.87
N GLY A 67 11.57 10.34 7.14
CA GLY A 67 10.70 10.84 8.21
C GLY A 67 11.01 12.25 8.71
N SER A 68 12.08 12.89 8.26
CA SER A 68 12.44 14.26 8.67
C SER A 68 11.32 15.27 8.44
N SER A 69 10.49 15.05 7.40
CA SER A 69 9.32 15.89 7.09
C SER A 69 7.98 15.22 7.43
N GLY A 70 8.01 14.13 8.20
CA GLY A 70 6.81 13.40 8.60
C GLY A 70 5.79 14.30 9.29
N GLY A 71 4.55 14.31 8.78
CA GLY A 71 3.47 15.13 9.33
C GLY A 71 3.56 16.63 9.03
N MET A 72 4.62 17.10 8.37
CA MET A 72 4.73 18.51 7.98
C MET A 72 3.73 18.86 6.89
N ARG A 73 3.22 20.09 6.96
CA ARG A 73 2.53 20.75 5.86
C ARG A 73 3.38 21.93 5.41
N GLY A 74 3.78 21.94 4.14
CA GLY A 74 4.41 23.08 3.52
C GLY A 74 3.45 24.26 3.54
N SER A 75 3.97 25.46 3.81
CA SER A 75 3.25 26.69 3.55
C SER A 75 2.94 26.73 2.06
N LEU A 76 1.69 26.42 1.70
CA LEU A 76 1.17 26.78 0.39
C LEU A 76 1.09 28.30 0.39
N THR A 77 2.20 28.98 0.08
CA THR A 77 2.15 30.38 -0.32
C THR A 77 1.38 30.39 -1.63
N LEU A 78 0.06 30.51 -1.50
CA LEU A 78 -0.83 30.73 -2.61
C LEU A 78 -0.43 32.11 -3.14
N ILE A 79 0.38 32.12 -4.20
CA ILE A 79 0.60 33.33 -4.98
C ILE A 79 -0.75 33.58 -5.65
N GLN A 80 -1.58 34.36 -4.97
CA GLN A 80 -2.87 34.83 -5.44
C GLN A 80 -2.75 36.28 -5.86
#